data_AF-A0A0G1A8W7-F1
#
_entry.id   AF-A0A0G1A8W7-F1
#
_cell.length_a   1.000
_cell.length_b   1.000
_cell.length_c   1.000
_cell.angle_alpha   90.00
_cell.angle_beta   90.00
_cell.angle_gamma   90.00
#
_symmetry.space_group_name_H-M   'P 1'
#
loop_
_entity.id
_entity.type
_entity.pdbx_description
1 polymer ?
#
loop_
_entity_poly.entity_id
_entity_poly.type
_entity_poly.pdbx_seq_one_letter_code
_entity_poly.pdbx_strand_id
1 'polypeptide(L)'
;MLSSIELRAKFLDFFASKGHRIIPSASLIPENDPTILFTTAGMHPLVPYILGERHPEGKRLVNVQKCVRMQDIDEVGDNRHDTFFEMMGNWSLGDYFKEEAIAWSWEFLTSPQWLGLDPKKLAISVFSGDADAPFDEEASNTWIKMGVPEHKIAKLSKKSNWWGPAGQTGPCGPDTEMFYWKGETEFPPVESNPGNDEDHWLEIWNDVFMQYFKKKEGSFEQLKQQNVDTGMGLERTLVTLNDFMDVFQIDTFWPLIQKIEEVSGHSYIEGGEIRRAMRIVADHLRTATMIMGDDRGIAPSNVDQGYVVRRLIRRAIRYARVLGITENFCVSLSLSTIEIFKDVYAEVQRNKEFVLLEMGKEEKKFRNTLEKGMKILESRMMDNETKKITGSEAFDLYQSYGFPIEITEELAKEKGLEVDIEGFIVEMKKHQELSRAGAEQKFKGGLADTSEISTKYHTATHLLHAALREVLGIHVEQRGSNITAERLRFDFSHSVKMTEEEKKKVEDLVNAAIIKDYKISFAEMTVPEAKAGGAVGLFEEKYGNKVKVYTIGEPSLHPHADPNSPTFSKEICGGPHVECTSILGKNEKEECFEPLAEHTGLLGHFKIIKEEAVSSGIRRIKAVLQ
;
A
#
# COMPACT_ATOMS: atom_id res chain seq x y z
N MET A 1 -27.40 2.77 -22.38
CA MET A 1 -26.01 3.06 -21.97
C MET A 1 -25.39 1.73 -21.62
N LEU A 2 -24.21 1.44 -22.17
CA LEU A 2 -23.44 0.24 -21.84
C LEU A 2 -22.88 0.42 -20.42
N SER A 3 -23.12 -0.55 -19.56
CA SER A 3 -22.62 -0.60 -18.18
C SER A 3 -21.21 -1.19 -18.10
N SER A 4 -20.52 -0.94 -16.98
CA SER A 4 -19.24 -1.57 -16.67
C SER A 4 -19.34 -3.10 -16.63
N ILE A 5 -20.45 -3.66 -16.14
CA ILE A 5 -20.70 -5.12 -16.10
C ILE A 5 -20.71 -5.69 -17.52
N GLU A 6 -21.45 -5.06 -18.43
CA GLU A 6 -21.54 -5.51 -19.82
C GLU A 6 -20.21 -5.36 -20.58
N LEU A 7 -19.45 -4.29 -20.31
CA LEU A 7 -18.15 -4.08 -20.95
C LEU A 7 -17.12 -5.15 -20.50
N ARG A 8 -17.02 -5.44 -19.19
CA ARG A 8 -16.16 -6.51 -18.67
C ARG A 8 -16.51 -7.85 -19.34
N ALA A 9 -17.80 -8.19 -19.38
CA ALA A 9 -18.28 -9.43 -19.99
C ALA A 9 -17.91 -9.51 -21.48
N LYS A 10 -18.17 -8.45 -22.25
CA LYS A 10 -17.81 -8.39 -23.68
C LYS A 10 -16.31 -8.61 -23.92
N PHE A 11 -15.45 -7.97 -23.12
CA PHE A 11 -14.00 -8.12 -23.26
C PHE A 11 -13.54 -9.56 -22.95
N LEU A 12 -14.01 -10.11 -21.82
CA LEU A 12 -13.66 -11.47 -21.41
C LEU A 12 -14.18 -12.53 -22.40
N ASP A 13 -15.42 -12.40 -22.86
CA ASP A 13 -16.04 -13.32 -23.83
C ASP A 13 -15.33 -13.26 -25.19
N PHE A 14 -14.92 -12.06 -25.63
CA PHE A 14 -14.18 -11.88 -26.87
C PHE A 14 -12.87 -12.66 -26.84
N PHE A 15 -12.02 -12.45 -25.83
CA PHE A 15 -10.73 -13.13 -25.74
C PHE A 15 -10.87 -14.62 -25.39
N ALA A 16 -11.89 -15.01 -24.62
CA ALA A 16 -12.22 -16.43 -24.44
C ALA A 16 -12.52 -17.11 -25.79
N SER A 17 -13.21 -16.43 -26.71
CA SER A 17 -13.45 -16.93 -28.07
C SER A 17 -12.18 -17.07 -28.92
N LYS A 18 -11.09 -16.35 -28.57
CA LYS A 18 -9.76 -16.47 -29.18
C LYS A 18 -8.86 -17.48 -28.47
N GLY A 19 -9.39 -18.21 -27.48
CA GLY A 19 -8.70 -19.27 -26.75
C GLY A 19 -7.93 -18.80 -25.53
N HIS A 20 -8.13 -17.55 -25.07
CA HIS A 20 -7.56 -17.08 -23.81
C HIS A 20 -8.29 -17.69 -22.61
N ARG A 21 -7.54 -17.98 -21.56
CA ARG A 21 -8.10 -18.36 -20.26
C ARG A 21 -8.40 -17.12 -19.45
N ILE A 22 -9.65 -17.02 -19.00
CA ILE A 22 -10.07 -16.01 -18.04
C ILE A 22 -9.45 -16.35 -16.69
N ILE A 23 -8.61 -15.46 -16.17
CA ILE A 23 -7.99 -15.57 -14.85
C ILE A 23 -8.57 -14.50 -13.91
N PRO A 24 -8.58 -14.71 -12.58
CA PRO A 24 -9.04 -13.68 -11.66
C PRO A 24 -8.12 -12.45 -11.66
N SER A 25 -8.64 -11.31 -11.20
CA SER A 25 -7.80 -10.16 -10.83
C SER A 25 -6.91 -10.55 -9.65
N ALA A 26 -5.64 -10.13 -9.70
CA ALA A 26 -4.76 -10.18 -8.54
C ALA A 26 -5.11 -9.07 -7.53
N SER A 27 -4.53 -9.21 -6.32
CA SER A 27 -4.60 -8.19 -5.27
C SER A 27 -4.04 -6.85 -5.73
N LEU A 28 -4.62 -5.77 -5.20
CA LEU A 28 -4.06 -4.42 -5.33
C LEU A 28 -2.69 -4.27 -4.67
N ILE A 29 -2.36 -5.16 -3.73
CA ILE A 29 -1.11 -5.13 -2.97
C ILE A 29 -0.24 -6.32 -3.44
N PRO A 30 0.89 -6.07 -4.11
CA PRO A 30 1.69 -7.12 -4.74
C PRO A 30 2.37 -8.02 -3.69
N GLU A 31 2.50 -9.32 -3.99
CA GLU A 31 3.19 -10.27 -3.11
C GLU A 31 4.70 -10.20 -3.32
N ASN A 32 5.46 -10.00 -2.25
CA ASN A 32 6.93 -10.10 -2.27
C ASN A 32 7.65 -9.18 -3.28
N ASP A 33 7.02 -8.06 -3.68
CA ASP A 33 7.66 -7.04 -4.51
C ASP A 33 8.03 -5.81 -3.65
N PRO A 34 9.32 -5.62 -3.31
CA PRO A 34 9.75 -4.48 -2.51
C PRO A 34 9.86 -3.18 -3.32
N THR A 35 9.66 -3.21 -4.64
CA THR A 35 9.90 -2.07 -5.53
C THR A 35 8.65 -1.22 -5.77
N ILE A 36 7.46 -1.79 -5.55
CA ILE A 36 6.17 -1.13 -5.77
C ILE A 36 5.23 -1.33 -4.57
N LEU A 37 4.44 -0.31 -4.27
CA LEU A 37 3.47 -0.37 -3.16
C LEU A 37 2.13 -1.01 -3.58
N PHE A 38 1.75 -0.84 -4.84
CA PHE A 38 0.49 -1.31 -5.41
C PHE A 38 0.69 -1.88 -6.81
N THR A 39 -0.23 -2.76 -7.22
CA THR A 39 -0.36 -3.23 -8.60
C THR A 39 -0.79 -2.05 -9.48
N THR A 40 0.09 -1.55 -10.37
CA THR A 40 -0.16 -0.34 -11.19
C THR A 40 -0.55 -0.65 -12.65
N ALA A 41 -0.42 -1.91 -13.07
CA ALA A 41 -0.75 -2.40 -14.41
C ALA A 41 -1.17 -3.88 -14.39
N GLY A 42 -1.90 -4.28 -15.43
CA GLY A 42 -2.37 -5.65 -15.66
C GLY A 42 -1.27 -6.70 -15.69
N MET A 43 -0.10 -6.36 -16.24
CA MET A 43 1.03 -7.27 -16.34
C MET A 43 1.82 -7.50 -15.06
N HIS A 44 1.70 -6.65 -14.04
CA HIS A 44 2.51 -6.75 -12.81
C HIS A 44 2.44 -8.13 -12.15
N PRO A 45 1.26 -8.74 -11.96
CA PRO A 45 1.14 -10.10 -11.41
C PRO A 45 1.69 -11.19 -12.35
N LEU A 46 1.95 -10.85 -13.61
CA LEU A 46 2.36 -11.79 -14.66
C LEU A 46 3.85 -11.73 -15.00
N VAL A 47 4.62 -10.84 -14.37
CA VAL A 47 6.07 -10.67 -14.59
C VAL A 47 6.84 -11.99 -14.62
N PRO A 48 6.67 -12.94 -13.67
CA PRO A 48 7.43 -14.19 -13.69
C PRO A 48 7.18 -15.00 -14.97
N TYR A 49 5.95 -15.01 -15.47
CA TYR A 49 5.57 -15.77 -16.66
C TYR A 49 6.00 -15.09 -17.95
N ILE A 50 5.99 -13.76 -17.97
CA ILE A 50 6.57 -12.96 -19.07
C ILE A 50 8.09 -13.22 -19.17
N LEU A 51 8.76 -13.43 -18.04
CA LEU A 51 10.18 -13.80 -17.96
C LEU A 51 10.47 -15.26 -18.38
N GLY A 52 9.43 -16.06 -18.66
CA GLY A 52 9.55 -17.42 -19.19
C GLY A 52 9.13 -18.54 -18.23
N GLU A 53 8.64 -18.22 -17.03
CA GLU A 53 7.97 -19.22 -16.21
C GLU A 53 6.65 -19.68 -16.86
N ARG A 54 6.25 -20.92 -16.58
CA ARG A 54 4.99 -21.45 -17.12
C ARG A 54 3.83 -21.02 -16.23
N HIS A 55 2.86 -20.33 -16.80
CA HIS A 55 1.60 -20.06 -16.11
C HIS A 55 0.71 -21.32 -16.10
N PRO A 56 0.06 -21.67 -14.97
CA PRO A 56 -0.75 -22.89 -14.84
C PRO A 56 -1.92 -22.95 -15.84
N GLU A 57 -2.53 -21.82 -16.15
CA GLU A 57 -3.65 -21.70 -17.11
C GLU A 57 -3.21 -21.66 -18.59
N GLY A 58 -1.91 -21.82 -18.88
CA GLY A 58 -1.38 -21.85 -20.25
C GLY A 58 -0.83 -20.50 -20.71
N LYS A 59 -0.77 -20.29 -22.03
CA LYS A 59 -0.03 -19.17 -22.64
C LYS A 59 -0.85 -17.95 -23.04
N ARG A 60 -2.18 -18.10 -23.10
CA ARG A 60 -3.11 -17.02 -23.48
C ARG A 60 -3.98 -16.71 -22.29
N LEU A 61 -3.88 -15.51 -21.74
CA LEU A 61 -4.56 -15.14 -20.50
C LEU A 61 -5.36 -13.85 -20.71
N VAL A 62 -6.50 -13.72 -20.06
CA VAL A 62 -7.30 -12.50 -20.07
C VAL A 62 -7.89 -12.23 -18.69
N ASN A 63 -7.91 -10.98 -18.25
CA ASN A 63 -8.64 -10.59 -17.04
C ASN A 63 -9.05 -9.10 -17.06
N VAL A 64 -9.68 -8.69 -15.96
CA VAL A 64 -9.91 -7.28 -15.61
C VAL A 64 -9.16 -7.01 -14.30
N GLN A 65 -7.96 -6.45 -14.40
CA GLN A 65 -7.08 -6.23 -13.27
C GLN A 65 -7.40 -4.91 -12.57
N LYS A 66 -7.61 -4.97 -11.26
CA LYS A 66 -7.63 -3.80 -10.39
C LYS A 66 -6.25 -3.13 -10.37
N CYS A 67 -6.18 -1.83 -10.62
CA CYS A 67 -4.93 -1.07 -10.58
C CYS A 67 -5.04 0.14 -9.67
N VAL A 68 -3.92 0.52 -9.04
CA VAL A 68 -3.78 1.81 -8.33
C VAL A 68 -2.55 2.53 -8.86
N ARG A 69 -2.70 3.80 -9.26
CA ARG A 69 -1.61 4.70 -9.67
C ARG A 69 -1.63 5.97 -8.82
N MET A 70 -0.54 6.18 -8.10
CA MET A 70 -0.35 7.37 -7.26
C MET A 70 0.45 8.48 -7.97
N GLN A 71 1.02 8.18 -9.14
CA GLN A 71 1.76 9.14 -9.95
C GLN A 71 0.82 10.22 -10.51
N ASP A 72 -0.42 9.82 -10.82
CA ASP A 72 -1.44 10.68 -11.45
C ASP A 72 -2.35 11.40 -10.43
N ILE A 73 -1.97 11.41 -9.13
CA ILE A 73 -2.84 11.92 -8.06
C ILE A 73 -3.15 13.42 -8.22
N ASP A 74 -2.25 14.18 -8.84
CA ASP A 74 -2.40 15.63 -8.99
C ASP A 74 -3.23 16.05 -10.21
N GLU A 75 -3.32 15.15 -11.19
CA GLU A 75 -4.15 15.22 -12.38
C GLU A 75 -5.61 14.86 -12.07
N VAL A 76 -5.84 14.02 -11.06
CA VAL A 76 -7.20 13.65 -10.60
C VAL A 76 -8.02 14.89 -10.28
N GLY A 77 -9.24 14.92 -10.80
CA GLY A 77 -10.12 16.09 -10.82
C GLY A 77 -10.32 16.65 -12.23
N ASP A 78 -9.51 16.23 -13.19
CA ASP A 78 -9.76 16.43 -14.61
C ASP A 78 -10.84 15.48 -15.15
N ASN A 79 -10.93 15.31 -16.47
CA ASN A 79 -11.99 14.50 -17.08
C ASN A 79 -11.65 13.01 -17.26
N ARG A 80 -10.42 12.55 -16.95
CA ARG A 80 -9.94 11.23 -17.41
C ARG A 80 -8.92 10.51 -16.51
N HIS A 81 -8.43 11.12 -15.44
CA HIS A 81 -7.46 10.51 -14.52
C HIS A 81 -8.12 10.02 -13.22
N ASP A 82 -7.75 8.80 -12.84
CA ASP A 82 -8.20 8.11 -11.64
C ASP A 82 -7.00 7.56 -10.86
N THR A 83 -7.10 7.47 -9.53
CA THR A 83 -6.07 6.79 -8.71
C THR A 83 -6.30 5.28 -8.63
N PHE A 84 -7.55 4.83 -8.66
CA PHE A 84 -7.93 3.42 -8.84
C PHE A 84 -8.67 3.28 -10.16
N PHE A 85 -8.35 2.27 -10.96
CA PHE A 85 -9.08 1.99 -12.18
C PHE A 85 -8.97 0.51 -12.53
N GLU A 86 -9.80 0.06 -13.47
CA GLU A 86 -9.77 -1.31 -13.96
C GLU A 86 -9.12 -1.39 -15.34
N MET A 87 -8.03 -2.15 -15.41
CA MET A 87 -7.32 -2.44 -16.64
C MET A 87 -7.76 -3.79 -17.18
N MET A 88 -8.53 -3.79 -18.27
CA MET A 88 -8.86 -5.00 -19.01
C MET A 88 -7.65 -5.36 -19.88
N GLY A 89 -7.08 -6.56 -19.68
CA GLY A 89 -5.84 -6.95 -20.34
C GLY A 89 -5.90 -8.36 -20.89
N ASN A 90 -5.15 -8.59 -21.97
CA ASN A 90 -4.93 -9.91 -22.56
C ASN A 90 -3.43 -10.13 -22.80
N TRP A 91 -2.94 -11.32 -22.48
CA TRP A 91 -1.52 -11.64 -22.54
C TRP A 91 -1.23 -12.81 -23.47
N SER A 92 -0.18 -12.65 -24.26
CA SER A 92 0.50 -13.73 -24.99
C SER A 92 1.83 -14.03 -24.30
N LEU A 93 1.95 -15.23 -23.74
CA LEU A 93 3.18 -15.73 -23.14
C LEU A 93 3.93 -16.61 -24.15
N GLY A 94 4.51 -15.98 -25.17
CA GLY A 94 5.24 -16.70 -26.24
C GLY A 94 4.36 -17.56 -27.12
N ASP A 95 3.21 -17.03 -27.57
CA ASP A 95 2.27 -17.75 -28.43
C ASP A 95 1.92 -17.00 -29.73
N TYR A 96 1.29 -15.83 -29.62
CA TYR A 96 1.04 -14.89 -30.74
C TYR A 96 1.77 -13.56 -30.52
N PHE A 97 1.87 -12.71 -31.54
CA PHE A 97 2.57 -11.42 -31.46
C PHE A 97 1.78 -10.30 -32.15
N LYS A 98 2.44 -9.38 -32.85
CA LYS A 98 1.85 -8.12 -33.36
C LYS A 98 0.69 -8.31 -34.31
N GLU A 99 0.83 -9.18 -35.31
CA GLU A 99 -0.19 -9.34 -36.35
C GLU A 99 -1.54 -9.78 -35.76
N GLU A 100 -1.55 -10.81 -34.93
CA GLU A 100 -2.78 -11.28 -34.28
C GLU A 100 -3.29 -10.32 -33.21
N ALA A 101 -2.40 -9.75 -32.40
CA ALA A 101 -2.79 -8.80 -31.34
C ALA A 101 -3.54 -7.60 -31.94
N ILE A 102 -2.93 -6.93 -32.91
CA ILE A 102 -3.51 -5.75 -33.59
C ILE A 102 -4.82 -6.11 -34.29
N ALA A 103 -4.87 -7.27 -34.97
CA ALA A 103 -6.09 -7.71 -35.65
C ALA A 103 -7.25 -7.94 -34.67
N TRP A 104 -6.99 -8.53 -33.50
CA TRP A 104 -8.00 -8.74 -32.46
C TRP A 104 -8.39 -7.43 -31.77
N SER A 105 -7.43 -6.54 -31.50
CA SER A 105 -7.69 -5.20 -30.97
C SER A 105 -8.62 -4.42 -31.90
N TRP A 106 -8.35 -4.43 -33.21
CA TRP A 106 -9.21 -3.79 -34.21
C TRP A 106 -10.59 -4.44 -34.32
N GLU A 107 -10.66 -5.78 -34.32
CA GLU A 107 -11.93 -6.52 -34.36
C GLU A 107 -12.81 -6.18 -33.15
N PHE A 108 -12.25 -6.17 -31.94
CA PHE A 108 -13.00 -5.87 -30.73
C PHE A 108 -13.56 -4.44 -30.75
N LEU A 109 -12.72 -3.46 -31.15
CA LEU A 109 -13.11 -2.05 -31.21
C LEU A 109 -14.20 -1.80 -32.26
N THR A 110 -14.07 -2.35 -33.47
CA THR A 110 -14.86 -1.91 -34.63
C THR A 110 -16.00 -2.86 -35.02
N SER A 111 -15.94 -4.13 -34.63
CA SER A 111 -16.98 -5.09 -34.99
C SER A 111 -18.31 -4.72 -34.33
N PRO A 112 -19.43 -4.66 -35.09
CA PRO A 112 -20.77 -4.44 -34.53
C PRO A 112 -21.20 -5.50 -33.50
N GLN A 113 -20.57 -6.68 -33.50
CA GLN A 113 -20.82 -7.73 -32.52
C GLN A 113 -20.30 -7.35 -31.12
N TRP A 114 -19.21 -6.58 -31.06
CA TRP A 114 -18.48 -6.25 -29.84
C TRP A 114 -18.75 -4.82 -29.42
N LEU A 115 -17.86 -3.88 -29.75
CA LEU A 115 -18.00 -2.47 -29.38
C LEU A 115 -18.61 -1.61 -30.49
N GLY A 116 -18.39 -1.95 -31.76
CA GLY A 116 -18.98 -1.25 -32.90
C GLY A 116 -18.61 0.23 -33.00
N LEU A 117 -17.42 0.61 -32.51
CA LEU A 117 -16.92 1.99 -32.62
C LEU A 117 -16.72 2.36 -34.09
N ASP A 118 -17.03 3.62 -34.43
CA ASP A 118 -16.83 4.13 -35.78
C ASP A 118 -15.32 4.21 -36.09
N PRO A 119 -14.79 3.45 -37.07
CA PRO A 119 -13.38 3.51 -37.46
C PRO A 119 -12.90 4.91 -37.84
N LYS A 120 -13.80 5.79 -38.29
CA LYS A 120 -13.50 7.19 -38.62
C LYS A 120 -13.20 8.05 -37.41
N LYS A 121 -13.49 7.57 -36.20
CA LYS A 121 -13.17 8.25 -34.94
C LYS A 121 -12.01 7.59 -34.19
N LEU A 122 -11.36 6.59 -34.79
CA LEU A 122 -10.16 5.96 -34.24
C LEU A 122 -8.90 6.55 -34.89
N ALA A 123 -7.84 6.66 -34.10
CA ALA A 123 -6.46 6.93 -34.52
C ALA A 123 -5.51 6.09 -33.67
N ILE A 124 -4.28 5.91 -34.15
CA ILE A 124 -3.30 4.98 -33.58
C ILE A 124 -1.96 5.69 -33.40
N SER A 125 -1.19 5.31 -32.39
CA SER A 125 0.22 5.68 -32.26
C SER A 125 1.12 4.45 -32.40
N VAL A 126 2.34 4.64 -32.92
CA VAL A 126 3.38 3.60 -33.02
C VAL A 126 4.75 4.18 -32.70
N PHE A 127 5.65 3.35 -32.17
CA PHE A 127 7.02 3.75 -31.86
C PHE A 127 7.81 4.20 -33.09
N SER A 128 8.32 5.43 -33.07
CA SER A 128 9.04 6.08 -34.17
C SER A 128 10.45 5.53 -34.44
N GLY A 129 11.02 4.79 -33.50
CA GLY A 129 12.43 4.41 -33.51
C GLY A 129 13.35 5.44 -32.86
N ASP A 130 14.49 4.98 -32.37
CA ASP A 130 15.60 5.79 -31.84
C ASP A 130 16.95 5.04 -31.97
N ALA A 131 17.95 5.43 -31.18
CA ALA A 131 19.27 4.81 -31.19
C ALA A 131 19.29 3.39 -30.56
N ASP A 132 18.31 3.06 -29.72
CA ASP A 132 18.24 1.79 -28.99
C ASP A 132 17.43 0.74 -29.75
N ALA A 133 16.37 1.17 -30.47
CA ALA A 133 15.50 0.27 -31.22
C ALA A 133 14.95 0.95 -32.50
N PRO A 134 14.75 0.18 -33.59
CA PRO A 134 14.22 0.71 -34.84
C PRO A 134 12.74 1.12 -34.72
N PHE A 135 12.27 1.87 -35.72
CA PHE A 135 10.85 2.14 -35.95
C PHE A 135 10.04 0.84 -35.95
N ASP A 136 8.86 0.83 -35.32
CA ASP A 136 7.98 -0.34 -35.32
C ASP A 136 7.18 -0.44 -36.63
N GLU A 137 7.90 -0.80 -37.70
CA GLU A 137 7.35 -0.97 -39.04
C GLU A 137 6.30 -2.09 -39.12
N GLU A 138 6.49 -3.16 -38.33
CA GLU A 138 5.56 -4.30 -38.29
C GLU A 138 4.19 -3.88 -37.75
N ALA A 139 4.15 -3.16 -36.63
CA ALA A 139 2.90 -2.63 -36.08
C ALA A 139 2.24 -1.65 -37.05
N SER A 140 3.00 -0.70 -37.60
CA SER A 140 2.49 0.30 -38.56
C SER A 140 1.85 -0.35 -39.79
N ASN A 141 2.52 -1.33 -40.39
CA ASN A 141 2.01 -2.02 -41.58
C ASN A 141 0.78 -2.88 -41.27
N THR A 142 0.72 -3.47 -40.07
CA THR A 142 -0.43 -4.25 -39.62
C THR A 142 -1.67 -3.37 -39.44
N TRP A 143 -1.53 -2.18 -38.84
CA TRP A 143 -2.64 -1.22 -38.72
C TRP A 143 -3.16 -0.75 -40.08
N ILE A 144 -2.27 -0.47 -41.04
CA ILE A 144 -2.66 -0.15 -42.42
C ILE A 144 -3.44 -1.31 -43.05
N LYS A 145 -2.99 -2.55 -42.84
CA LYS A 145 -3.68 -3.78 -43.30
C LYS A 145 -5.08 -3.92 -42.69
N MET A 146 -5.28 -3.46 -41.45
CA MET A 146 -6.60 -3.44 -40.79
C MET A 146 -7.53 -2.33 -41.33
N GLY A 147 -7.01 -1.42 -42.16
CA GLY A 147 -7.76 -0.35 -42.79
C GLY A 147 -7.62 1.01 -42.10
N VAL A 148 -6.67 1.16 -41.16
CA VAL A 148 -6.36 2.46 -40.56
C VAL A 148 -5.63 3.33 -41.60
N PRO A 149 -6.13 4.54 -41.92
CA PRO A 149 -5.43 5.44 -42.84
C PRO A 149 -4.07 5.88 -42.29
N GLU A 150 -3.05 5.98 -43.14
CA GLU A 150 -1.68 6.32 -42.71
C GLU A 150 -1.59 7.65 -41.95
N HIS A 151 -2.36 8.68 -42.35
CA HIS A 151 -2.38 9.99 -41.66
C HIS A 151 -2.91 9.92 -40.21
N LYS A 152 -3.61 8.83 -39.85
CA LYS A 152 -4.11 8.57 -38.50
C LYS A 152 -3.17 7.71 -37.65
N ILE A 153 -2.03 7.31 -38.19
CA ILE A 153 -0.99 6.56 -37.48
C ILE A 153 0.11 7.56 -37.10
N ALA A 154 0.06 8.03 -35.86
CA ALA A 154 1.07 8.91 -35.29
C ALA A 154 2.35 8.15 -34.97
N LYS A 155 3.51 8.66 -35.38
CA LYS A 155 4.82 8.08 -35.05
C LYS A 155 5.38 8.84 -33.85
N LEU A 156 5.35 8.25 -32.65
CA LEU A 156 5.77 8.94 -31.42
C LEU A 156 7.08 8.38 -30.86
N SER A 157 7.76 9.22 -30.08
CA SER A 157 9.05 8.90 -29.48
C SER A 157 8.96 7.80 -28.41
N LYS A 158 10.13 7.35 -27.94
CA LYS A 158 10.29 6.42 -26.81
C LYS A 158 9.63 6.89 -25.51
N LYS A 159 9.39 8.20 -25.34
CA LYS A 159 8.69 8.72 -24.17
C LYS A 159 7.21 8.29 -24.15
N SER A 160 6.62 8.11 -25.32
CA SER A 160 5.19 7.84 -25.49
C SER A 160 4.94 6.38 -25.88
N ASN A 161 5.57 5.88 -26.94
CA ASN A 161 5.32 4.53 -27.46
C ASN A 161 6.43 3.53 -27.10
N TRP A 162 6.83 3.48 -25.85
CA TRP A 162 7.75 2.45 -25.38
C TRP A 162 7.50 2.11 -23.92
N TRP A 163 7.28 0.83 -23.66
CA TRP A 163 7.11 0.33 -22.31
C TRP A 163 8.45 -0.18 -21.76
N GLY A 164 8.97 0.53 -20.75
CA GLY A 164 10.18 0.13 -20.02
C GLY A 164 9.90 -1.00 -19.03
N PRO A 165 10.92 -1.71 -18.52
CA PRO A 165 10.67 -2.78 -17.55
C PRO A 165 10.00 -2.26 -16.27
N ALA A 166 9.25 -3.13 -15.58
CA ALA A 166 8.64 -2.82 -14.27
C ALA A 166 9.66 -2.38 -13.20
N GLY A 167 10.96 -2.66 -13.40
CA GLY A 167 12.06 -2.24 -12.53
C GLY A 167 13.23 -1.60 -13.30
N GLN A 168 14.45 -1.72 -12.77
CA GLN A 168 15.65 -1.19 -13.47
C GLN A 168 16.05 -2.03 -14.67
N THR A 169 15.72 -3.33 -14.66
CA THR A 169 16.02 -4.31 -15.71
C THR A 169 14.81 -5.19 -15.95
N GLY A 170 14.66 -5.73 -17.16
CA GLY A 170 13.58 -6.65 -17.47
C GLY A 170 13.07 -6.56 -18.92
N PRO A 171 12.02 -7.33 -19.24
CA PRO A 171 11.31 -7.28 -20.51
C PRO A 171 10.76 -5.87 -20.79
N CYS A 172 10.85 -5.45 -22.04
CA CYS A 172 10.42 -4.14 -22.52
C CYS A 172 10.21 -4.19 -24.04
N GLY A 173 9.60 -3.16 -24.60
CA GLY A 173 9.42 -3.10 -26.05
C GLY A 173 8.63 -1.90 -26.55
N PRO A 174 8.49 -1.80 -27.87
CA PRO A 174 7.63 -0.80 -28.49
C PRO A 174 6.17 -1.05 -28.09
N ASP A 175 5.42 0.03 -28.11
CA ASP A 175 4.01 0.07 -27.78
C ASP A 175 3.24 0.71 -28.95
N THR A 176 1.97 0.31 -29.11
CA THR A 176 1.03 0.95 -30.01
C THR A 176 -0.26 1.23 -29.26
N GLU A 177 -0.76 2.45 -29.35
CA GLU A 177 -1.92 2.89 -28.56
C GLU A 177 -3.08 3.25 -29.49
N MET A 178 -4.30 2.98 -29.02
CA MET A 178 -5.55 3.21 -29.71
C MET A 178 -6.28 4.38 -29.05
N PHE A 179 -6.63 5.38 -29.86
CA PHE A 179 -7.27 6.61 -29.41
C PHE A 179 -8.63 6.78 -30.05
N TYR A 180 -9.54 7.40 -29.31
CA TYR A 180 -10.86 7.78 -29.79
C TYR A 180 -11.05 9.29 -29.78
N TRP A 181 -11.65 9.82 -30.83
CA TRP A 181 -11.90 11.25 -31.01
C TRP A 181 -12.93 11.77 -30.00
N LYS A 182 -12.54 12.79 -29.23
CA LYS A 182 -13.38 13.51 -28.25
C LYS A 182 -13.37 15.03 -28.46
N GLY A 183 -12.95 15.50 -29.64
CA GLY A 183 -13.02 16.91 -29.98
C GLY A 183 -14.43 17.41 -30.30
N GLU A 184 -14.55 18.72 -30.52
CA GLU A 184 -15.84 19.41 -30.64
C GLU A 184 -16.64 19.03 -31.90
N THR A 185 -15.96 18.63 -32.96
CA THR A 185 -16.59 18.21 -34.22
C THR A 185 -16.99 16.74 -34.19
N GLU A 186 -18.00 16.35 -34.97
CA GLU A 186 -18.44 14.95 -35.03
C GLU A 186 -17.29 14.00 -35.45
N PHE A 187 -16.44 14.44 -36.37
CA PHE A 187 -15.27 13.71 -36.86
C PHE A 187 -14.00 14.55 -36.69
N PRO A 188 -12.83 13.91 -36.52
CA PRO A 188 -11.55 14.62 -36.45
C PRO A 188 -11.26 15.37 -37.76
N PRO A 189 -10.56 16.53 -37.70
CA PRO A 189 -9.93 17.12 -38.87
C PRO A 189 -9.02 16.11 -39.59
N VAL A 190 -8.90 16.21 -40.92
CA VAL A 190 -8.17 15.23 -41.74
C VAL A 190 -6.73 15.01 -41.28
N GLU A 191 -6.04 16.07 -40.87
CA GLU A 191 -4.63 15.99 -40.42
C GLU A 191 -4.47 15.73 -38.92
N SER A 192 -5.57 15.60 -38.16
CA SER A 192 -5.52 15.43 -36.70
C SER A 192 -5.23 13.99 -36.32
N ASN A 193 -4.23 13.80 -35.45
CA ASN A 193 -3.90 12.53 -34.81
C ASN A 193 -3.27 12.78 -33.43
N PRO A 194 -3.05 11.73 -32.61
CA PRO A 194 -2.52 11.88 -31.26
C PRO A 194 -1.14 12.58 -31.19
N GLY A 195 -0.35 12.58 -32.27
CA GLY A 195 0.96 13.22 -32.31
C GLY A 195 0.95 14.73 -32.54
N ASN A 196 -0.19 15.31 -32.93
CA ASN A 196 -0.31 16.74 -33.19
C ASN A 196 -1.54 17.41 -32.54
N ASP A 197 -2.42 16.62 -31.91
CA ASP A 197 -3.71 17.07 -31.36
C ASP A 197 -4.12 16.26 -30.11
N GLU A 198 -3.14 15.96 -29.23
CA GLU A 198 -3.28 15.05 -28.07
C GLU A 198 -4.52 15.34 -27.19
N ASP A 199 -4.85 16.61 -26.95
CA ASP A 199 -5.93 17.02 -26.04
C ASP A 199 -7.32 16.47 -26.45
N HIS A 200 -7.54 16.29 -27.76
CA HIS A 200 -8.80 15.82 -28.34
C HIS A 200 -8.85 14.31 -28.60
N TRP A 201 -7.74 13.60 -28.42
CA TRP A 201 -7.64 12.16 -28.60
C TRP A 201 -7.57 11.48 -27.24
N LEU A 202 -8.61 10.71 -26.88
CA LEU A 202 -8.63 9.94 -25.64
C LEU A 202 -8.04 8.55 -25.90
N GLU A 203 -6.90 8.24 -25.30
CA GLU A 203 -6.34 6.89 -25.29
C GLU A 203 -7.28 5.94 -24.53
N ILE A 204 -7.67 4.84 -25.18
CA ILE A 204 -8.57 3.83 -24.61
C ILE A 204 -7.90 2.46 -24.40
N TRP A 205 -6.83 2.15 -25.15
CA TRP A 205 -6.17 0.85 -25.13
C TRP A 205 -4.74 0.95 -25.65
N ASN A 206 -3.82 0.13 -25.15
CA ASN A 206 -2.48 -0.08 -25.70
C ASN A 206 -2.14 -1.57 -25.86
N ASP A 207 -1.26 -1.86 -26.83
CA ASP A 207 -0.66 -3.15 -27.10
C ASP A 207 0.88 -3.05 -27.03
N VAL A 208 1.45 -3.53 -25.91
CA VAL A 208 2.88 -3.55 -25.65
C VAL A 208 3.50 -4.84 -26.19
N PHE A 209 4.50 -4.69 -27.04
CA PHE A 209 5.20 -5.80 -27.69
C PHE A 209 6.56 -6.06 -27.06
N MET A 210 6.56 -6.81 -25.96
CA MET A 210 7.79 -7.13 -25.23
C MET A 210 8.69 -8.05 -26.05
N GLN A 211 9.69 -7.46 -26.70
CA GLN A 211 10.65 -8.16 -27.56
C GLN A 211 12.12 -7.87 -27.20
N TYR A 212 12.35 -6.97 -26.25
CA TYR A 212 13.67 -6.64 -25.74
C TYR A 212 13.78 -6.87 -24.23
N PHE A 213 14.99 -7.13 -23.77
CA PHE A 213 15.34 -7.17 -22.35
C PHE A 213 16.34 -6.05 -22.06
N LYS A 214 15.98 -5.14 -21.16
CA LYS A 214 16.85 -4.06 -20.70
C LYS A 214 17.81 -4.59 -19.64
N LYS A 215 19.10 -4.53 -19.91
CA LYS A 215 20.17 -4.89 -18.99
C LYS A 215 20.46 -3.77 -17.99
N LYS A 216 21.18 -4.12 -16.92
CA LYS A 216 21.54 -3.19 -15.84
C LYS A 216 22.41 -2.03 -16.35
N GLU A 217 23.23 -2.30 -17.35
CA GLU A 217 24.12 -1.33 -17.99
C GLU A 217 23.37 -0.40 -18.98
N GLY A 218 22.05 -0.59 -19.15
CA GLY A 218 21.19 0.21 -20.02
C GLY A 218 21.05 -0.31 -21.45
N SER A 219 21.84 -1.31 -21.86
CA SER A 219 21.73 -1.93 -23.18
C SER A 219 20.51 -2.85 -23.33
N PHE A 220 20.05 -3.04 -24.57
CA PHE A 220 18.90 -3.88 -24.91
C PHE A 220 19.35 -5.13 -25.66
N GLU A 221 18.82 -6.29 -25.28
CA GLU A 221 18.99 -7.56 -26.03
C GLU A 221 17.63 -8.11 -26.46
N GLN A 222 17.59 -8.90 -27.53
CA GLN A 222 16.34 -9.48 -27.99
C GLN A 222 15.90 -10.63 -27.07
N LEU A 223 14.61 -10.65 -26.73
CA LEU A 223 14.03 -11.73 -25.92
C LEU A 223 13.91 -13.02 -26.75
N LYS A 224 14.20 -14.16 -26.11
CA LYS A 224 13.95 -15.48 -26.70
C LYS A 224 12.46 -15.78 -26.84
N GLN A 225 11.67 -15.26 -25.91
CA GLN A 225 10.22 -15.36 -25.88
C GLN A 225 9.66 -13.94 -26.00
N GLN A 226 9.06 -13.64 -27.15
CA GLN A 226 8.31 -12.40 -27.32
C GLN A 226 6.94 -12.55 -26.65
N ASN A 227 6.50 -11.50 -25.97
CA ASN A 227 5.22 -11.48 -25.27
C ASN A 227 4.38 -10.30 -25.76
N VAL A 228 3.07 -10.46 -25.67
CA VAL A 228 2.10 -9.37 -25.84
C VAL A 228 1.51 -9.09 -24.47
N ASP A 229 1.50 -7.82 -24.10
CA ASP A 229 0.81 -7.28 -22.94
C ASP A 229 -0.11 -6.18 -23.43
N THR A 230 -1.36 -6.15 -22.98
CA THR A 230 -2.31 -5.11 -23.39
C THR A 230 -3.00 -4.52 -22.17
N GLY A 231 -3.36 -3.25 -22.27
CA GLY A 231 -4.06 -2.53 -21.22
C GLY A 231 -5.16 -1.62 -21.77
N MET A 232 -6.41 -2.06 -21.68
CA MET A 232 -7.59 -1.26 -22.00
C MET A 232 -8.20 -0.67 -20.72
N GLY A 233 -8.32 0.65 -20.66
CA GLY A 233 -8.93 1.33 -19.52
C GLY A 233 -10.44 1.20 -19.56
N LEU A 234 -11.05 0.51 -18.57
CA LEU A 234 -12.49 0.30 -18.51
C LEU A 234 -13.26 1.63 -18.45
N GLU A 235 -12.81 2.55 -17.61
CA GLU A 235 -13.46 3.83 -17.36
C GLU A 235 -13.45 4.72 -18.60
N ARG A 236 -12.29 4.85 -19.26
CA ARG A 236 -12.16 5.63 -20.52
C ARG A 236 -12.94 5.00 -21.67
N THR A 237 -13.02 3.67 -21.71
CA THR A 237 -13.79 2.96 -22.74
C THR A 237 -15.29 3.16 -22.54
N LEU A 238 -15.80 3.16 -21.29
CA LEU A 238 -17.20 3.49 -21.00
C LEU A 238 -17.56 4.93 -21.36
N VAL A 239 -16.65 5.88 -21.11
CA VAL A 239 -16.82 7.28 -21.55
C VAL A 239 -17.00 7.36 -23.05
N THR A 240 -16.15 6.65 -23.80
CA THR A 240 -16.21 6.59 -25.25
C THR A 240 -17.51 5.97 -25.76
N LEU A 241 -17.92 4.82 -25.23
CA LEU A 241 -19.08 4.06 -25.71
C LEU A 241 -20.43 4.72 -25.38
N ASN A 242 -20.48 5.51 -24.31
CA ASN A 242 -21.70 6.21 -23.89
C ASN A 242 -21.71 7.69 -24.25
N ASP A 243 -20.66 8.18 -24.91
CA ASP A 243 -20.43 9.59 -25.22
C ASP A 243 -20.55 10.51 -23.99
N PHE A 244 -19.97 10.08 -22.87
CA PHE A 244 -19.87 10.92 -21.68
C PHE A 244 -18.79 12.00 -21.83
N MET A 245 -18.89 13.05 -21.02
CA MET A 245 -17.91 14.14 -20.98
C MET A 245 -16.68 13.79 -20.17
N ASP A 246 -16.84 12.95 -19.14
CA ASP A 246 -15.77 12.54 -18.23
C ASP A 246 -16.05 11.18 -17.58
N VAL A 247 -14.99 10.59 -17.01
CA VAL A 247 -15.04 9.28 -16.35
C VAL A 247 -15.97 9.24 -15.14
N PHE A 248 -16.31 10.38 -14.52
CA PHE A 248 -17.15 10.40 -13.32
C PHE A 248 -18.65 10.25 -13.61
N GLN A 249 -19.03 10.24 -14.90
CA GLN A 249 -20.40 9.97 -15.34
C GLN A 249 -20.71 8.49 -15.58
N ILE A 250 -19.71 7.61 -15.46
CA ILE A 250 -19.91 6.16 -15.62
C ILE A 250 -20.62 5.54 -14.40
N ASP A 251 -21.14 4.33 -14.55
CA ASP A 251 -21.90 3.61 -13.53
C ASP A 251 -21.09 3.28 -12.26
N THR A 252 -19.75 3.20 -12.34
CA THR A 252 -18.87 2.99 -11.18
C THR A 252 -18.47 4.26 -10.43
N PHE A 253 -18.90 5.44 -10.90
CA PHE A 253 -18.63 6.72 -10.26
C PHE A 253 -19.88 7.54 -9.97
N TRP A 254 -20.85 7.54 -10.89
CA TRP A 254 -22.02 8.39 -10.81
C TRP A 254 -22.80 8.25 -9.49
N PRO A 255 -22.98 7.04 -8.91
CA PRO A 255 -23.61 6.91 -7.60
C PRO A 255 -22.85 7.63 -6.47
N LEU A 256 -21.52 7.71 -6.56
CA LEU A 256 -20.67 8.45 -5.62
C LEU A 256 -20.85 9.95 -5.80
N ILE A 257 -20.87 10.43 -7.05
CA ILE A 257 -21.14 11.85 -7.36
C ILE A 257 -22.51 12.27 -6.83
N GLN A 258 -23.56 11.50 -7.09
CA GLN A 258 -24.91 11.78 -6.58
C GLN A 258 -24.95 11.83 -5.05
N LYS A 259 -24.20 10.96 -4.37
CA LYS A 259 -24.10 11.00 -2.90
C LYS A 259 -23.37 12.26 -2.42
N ILE A 260 -22.37 12.73 -3.15
CA ILE A 260 -21.68 13.98 -2.84
C ILE A 260 -22.61 15.18 -3.08
N GLU A 261 -23.38 15.20 -4.16
CA GLU A 261 -24.40 16.23 -4.41
C GLU A 261 -25.42 16.29 -3.26
N GLU A 262 -25.93 15.13 -2.81
CA GLU A 262 -26.87 15.02 -1.69
C GLU A 262 -26.31 15.63 -0.39
N VAL A 263 -25.04 15.35 -0.07
CA VAL A 263 -24.41 15.78 1.19
C VAL A 263 -23.90 17.22 1.14
N SER A 264 -23.45 17.69 -0.03
CA SER A 264 -22.93 19.05 -0.20
C SER A 264 -24.02 20.09 -0.50
N GLY A 265 -25.13 19.68 -1.11
CA GLY A 265 -26.14 20.61 -1.65
C GLY A 265 -25.70 21.30 -2.96
N HIS A 266 -24.51 21.00 -3.48
CA HIS A 266 -24.04 21.46 -4.79
C HIS A 266 -24.39 20.46 -5.89
N SER A 267 -24.45 20.92 -7.14
CA SER A 267 -24.58 20.04 -8.30
C SER A 267 -23.31 19.94 -9.14
N TYR A 268 -23.03 18.74 -9.65
CA TYR A 268 -21.91 18.43 -10.53
C TYR A 268 -21.88 19.28 -11.81
N ILE A 269 -23.06 19.69 -12.29
CA ILE A 269 -23.20 20.51 -13.49
C ILE A 269 -22.69 21.93 -13.29
N GLU A 270 -22.58 22.42 -12.05
CA GLU A 270 -22.07 23.77 -11.73
C GLU A 270 -20.65 24.00 -12.28
N GLY A 271 -19.85 22.94 -12.43
CA GLY A 271 -18.54 23.03 -13.05
C GLY A 271 -17.47 23.64 -12.14
N GLY A 272 -16.37 24.08 -12.75
CA GLY A 272 -15.25 24.73 -12.06
C GLY A 272 -14.71 23.92 -10.87
N GLU A 273 -14.42 24.63 -9.78
CA GLU A 273 -13.83 24.01 -8.59
C GLU A 273 -14.79 23.07 -7.85
N ILE A 274 -16.11 23.30 -7.95
CA ILE A 274 -17.12 22.40 -7.36
C ILE A 274 -17.02 21.03 -8.04
N ARG A 275 -17.05 20.99 -9.37
CA ARG A 275 -16.92 19.73 -10.12
C ARG A 275 -15.58 19.06 -9.82
N ARG A 276 -14.48 19.83 -9.85
CA ARG A 276 -13.15 19.30 -9.55
C ARG A 276 -13.06 18.68 -8.15
N ALA A 277 -13.60 19.35 -7.13
CA ALA A 277 -13.62 18.83 -5.77
C ALA A 277 -14.48 17.55 -5.64
N MET A 278 -15.66 17.49 -6.29
CA MET A 278 -16.50 16.28 -6.29
C MET A 278 -15.77 15.09 -6.90
N ARG A 279 -15.07 15.29 -8.02
CA ARG A 279 -14.26 14.27 -8.70
C ARG A 279 -13.16 13.71 -7.78
N ILE A 280 -12.38 14.58 -7.15
CA ILE A 280 -11.31 14.18 -6.23
C ILE A 280 -11.87 13.41 -5.03
N VAL A 281 -12.98 13.87 -4.45
CA VAL A 281 -13.64 13.19 -3.33
C VAL A 281 -14.11 11.79 -3.73
N ALA A 282 -14.76 11.66 -4.89
CA ALA A 282 -15.27 10.39 -5.39
C ALA A 282 -14.14 9.40 -5.67
N ASP A 283 -13.11 9.82 -6.42
CA ASP A 283 -11.95 8.97 -6.76
C ASP A 283 -11.21 8.51 -5.50
N HIS A 284 -10.79 9.43 -4.65
CA HIS A 284 -9.90 9.06 -3.55
C HIS A 284 -10.60 8.17 -2.50
N LEU A 285 -11.89 8.39 -2.24
CA LEU A 285 -12.65 7.51 -1.33
C LEU A 285 -13.00 6.18 -1.98
N ARG A 286 -13.20 6.12 -3.31
CA ARG A 286 -13.30 4.87 -4.06
C ARG A 286 -12.00 4.07 -3.90
N THR A 287 -10.86 4.68 -4.20
CA THR A 287 -9.53 4.07 -4.12
C THR A 287 -9.20 3.59 -2.71
N ALA A 288 -9.39 4.43 -1.69
CA ALA A 288 -9.13 4.04 -0.30
C ALA A 288 -10.02 2.87 0.14
N THR A 289 -11.29 2.85 -0.31
CA THR A 289 -12.22 1.74 -0.06
C THR A 289 -11.75 0.46 -0.74
N MET A 290 -11.32 0.52 -1.99
CA MET A 290 -10.83 -0.65 -2.74
C MET A 290 -9.54 -1.21 -2.14
N ILE A 291 -8.61 -0.37 -1.69
CA ILE A 291 -7.38 -0.82 -1.03
C ILE A 291 -7.68 -1.47 0.33
N MET A 292 -8.54 -0.86 1.16
CA MET A 292 -8.93 -1.44 2.45
C MET A 292 -9.77 -2.71 2.29
N GLY A 293 -10.56 -2.79 1.22
CA GLY A 293 -11.44 -3.92 0.91
C GLY A 293 -10.72 -5.13 0.29
N ASP A 294 -9.48 -4.97 -0.17
CA ASP A 294 -8.66 -6.07 -0.70
C ASP A 294 -8.39 -7.14 0.38
N ASP A 295 -8.12 -8.39 -0.02
CA ASP A 295 -7.89 -9.50 0.91
C ASP A 295 -6.73 -9.26 1.90
N ARG A 296 -5.79 -8.39 1.56
CA ARG A 296 -4.70 -7.99 2.47
C ARG A 296 -5.07 -6.89 3.46
N GLY A 297 -6.20 -6.22 3.28
CA GLY A 297 -6.83 -5.34 4.28
C GLY A 297 -5.92 -4.27 4.89
N ILE A 298 -5.43 -3.32 4.09
CA ILE A 298 -4.47 -2.30 4.56
C ILE A 298 -5.20 -1.13 5.25
N ALA A 299 -5.03 -0.99 6.56
CA ALA A 299 -5.55 0.13 7.33
C ALA A 299 -4.74 1.44 7.14
N PRO A 300 -5.35 2.62 7.38
CA PRO A 300 -4.64 3.91 7.37
C PRO A 300 -3.49 3.98 8.39
N SER A 301 -2.26 4.23 7.94
CA SER A 301 -1.04 4.19 8.76
C SER A 301 -0.09 5.38 8.47
N ASN A 302 1.06 5.44 9.14
CA ASN A 302 2.11 6.44 8.88
C ASN A 302 3.18 5.96 7.88
N VAL A 303 3.08 4.73 7.38
CA VAL A 303 4.12 4.07 6.57
C VAL A 303 3.51 3.35 5.38
N ASP A 304 4.29 3.27 4.29
CA ASP A 304 4.03 2.44 3.10
C ASP A 304 2.61 2.56 2.54
N GLN A 305 1.95 1.45 2.21
CA GLN A 305 0.59 1.44 1.67
C GLN A 305 -0.42 2.11 2.62
N GLY A 306 -0.26 1.93 3.93
CA GLY A 306 -1.15 2.54 4.91
C GLY A 306 -1.06 4.06 4.92
N TYR A 307 0.13 4.62 4.66
CA TYR A 307 0.30 6.07 4.47
C TYR A 307 -0.46 6.55 3.23
N VAL A 308 -0.45 5.79 2.13
CA VAL A 308 -1.21 6.13 0.91
C VAL A 308 -2.71 6.14 1.17
N VAL A 309 -3.26 5.10 1.81
CA VAL A 309 -4.69 5.06 2.19
C VAL A 309 -5.05 6.29 3.03
N ARG A 310 -4.21 6.61 4.02
CA ARG A 310 -4.40 7.80 4.85
C ARG A 310 -4.38 9.09 4.02
N ARG A 311 -3.41 9.25 3.11
CA ARG A 311 -3.26 10.44 2.27
C ARG A 311 -4.51 10.66 1.41
N LEU A 312 -5.02 9.61 0.76
CA LEU A 312 -6.24 9.65 -0.05
C LEU A 312 -7.45 10.11 0.76
N ILE A 313 -7.70 9.50 1.93
CA ILE A 313 -8.82 9.86 2.81
C ILE A 313 -8.71 11.32 3.25
N ARG A 314 -7.52 11.77 3.65
CA ARG A 314 -7.31 13.14 4.14
C ARG A 314 -7.50 14.19 3.04
N ARG A 315 -6.96 13.93 1.84
CA ARG A 315 -7.14 14.80 0.67
C ARG A 315 -8.62 14.87 0.27
N ALA A 316 -9.35 13.75 0.28
CA ALA A 316 -10.79 13.75 0.06
C ALA A 316 -11.56 14.60 1.11
N ILE A 317 -11.28 14.43 2.41
CA ILE A 317 -11.94 15.23 3.46
C ILE A 317 -11.64 16.73 3.29
N ARG A 318 -10.44 17.07 2.86
CA ARG A 318 -10.06 18.45 2.57
C ARG A 318 -10.87 19.02 1.40
N TYR A 319 -11.00 18.32 0.29
CA TYR A 319 -11.83 18.79 -0.84
C TYR A 319 -13.33 18.77 -0.52
N ALA A 320 -13.78 17.89 0.35
CA ALA A 320 -15.15 17.92 0.87
C ALA A 320 -15.44 19.23 1.63
N ARG A 321 -14.44 19.84 2.28
CA ARG A 321 -14.60 21.18 2.90
C ARG A 321 -14.77 22.30 1.88
N VAL A 322 -14.17 22.19 0.69
CA VAL A 322 -14.41 23.13 -0.42
C VAL A 322 -15.88 23.10 -0.83
N LEU A 323 -16.50 21.93 -0.77
CA LEU A 323 -17.92 21.70 -1.02
C LEU A 323 -18.83 22.04 0.18
N GLY A 324 -18.30 22.62 1.26
CA GLY A 324 -19.06 22.92 2.47
C GLY A 324 -19.43 21.73 3.35
N ILE A 325 -18.91 20.52 3.06
CA ILE A 325 -19.21 19.32 3.84
C ILE A 325 -18.41 19.33 5.15
N THR A 326 -19.11 19.45 6.28
CA THR A 326 -18.49 19.48 7.62
C THR A 326 -18.71 18.21 8.43
N GLU A 327 -19.75 17.44 8.10
CA GLU A 327 -20.17 16.25 8.83
C GLU A 327 -19.43 14.97 8.38
N ASN A 328 -19.71 13.83 9.06
CA ASN A 328 -19.21 12.52 8.62
C ASN A 328 -19.91 12.10 7.31
N PHE A 329 -19.13 11.80 6.28
CA PHE A 329 -19.65 11.38 4.98
C PHE A 329 -18.84 10.22 4.35
N CYS A 330 -17.57 10.02 4.74
CA CYS A 330 -16.70 9.04 4.11
C CYS A 330 -17.25 7.61 4.21
N VAL A 331 -17.87 7.24 5.34
CA VAL A 331 -18.49 5.92 5.54
C VAL A 331 -19.63 5.68 4.54
N SER A 332 -20.45 6.69 4.25
CA SER A 332 -21.58 6.60 3.31
C SER A 332 -21.10 6.40 1.88
N LEU A 333 -20.04 7.10 1.47
CA LEU A 333 -19.42 6.91 0.17
C LEU A 333 -18.75 5.54 0.07
N SER A 334 -18.06 5.09 1.13
CA SER A 334 -17.44 3.77 1.17
C SER A 334 -18.46 2.65 1.01
N LEU A 335 -19.63 2.78 1.65
CA LEU A 335 -20.76 1.87 1.45
C LEU A 335 -21.18 1.84 -0.03
N SER A 336 -21.32 3.00 -0.66
CA SER A 336 -21.71 3.11 -2.07
C SER A 336 -20.68 2.44 -2.98
N THR A 337 -19.38 2.64 -2.73
CA THR A 337 -18.30 1.94 -3.44
C THR A 337 -18.39 0.43 -3.26
N ILE A 338 -18.62 -0.06 -2.04
CA ILE A 338 -18.76 -1.50 -1.78
C ILE A 338 -19.96 -2.08 -2.54
N GLU A 339 -21.09 -1.38 -2.58
CA GLU A 339 -22.27 -1.85 -3.32
C GLU A 339 -22.04 -1.88 -4.84
N ILE A 340 -21.20 -0.99 -5.38
CA ILE A 340 -20.80 -1.00 -6.81
C ILE A 340 -19.95 -2.24 -7.13
N PHE A 341 -19.02 -2.60 -6.24
CA PHE A 341 -17.98 -3.60 -6.55
C PHE A 341 -18.19 -4.99 -5.93
N LYS A 342 -19.13 -5.16 -4.99
CA LYS A 342 -19.33 -6.44 -4.25
C LYS A 342 -19.53 -7.68 -5.12
N ASP A 343 -20.19 -7.52 -6.27
CA ASP A 343 -20.53 -8.62 -7.17
C ASP A 343 -19.40 -8.92 -8.17
N VAL A 344 -18.43 -8.00 -8.29
CA VAL A 344 -17.22 -8.15 -9.13
C VAL A 344 -16.05 -8.67 -8.28
N TYR A 345 -15.91 -8.14 -7.06
CA TYR A 345 -14.81 -8.42 -6.13
C TYR A 345 -15.36 -8.81 -4.76
N ALA A 346 -15.51 -10.11 -4.53
CA ALA A 346 -16.16 -10.65 -3.35
C ALA A 346 -15.45 -10.24 -2.03
N GLU A 347 -14.14 -10.03 -2.06
CA GLU A 347 -13.33 -9.53 -0.94
C GLU A 347 -13.81 -8.17 -0.43
N VAL A 348 -14.27 -7.29 -1.32
CA VAL A 348 -14.75 -5.95 -0.95
C VAL A 348 -15.97 -6.05 -0.04
N GLN A 349 -16.86 -7.01 -0.32
CA GLN A 349 -18.01 -7.29 0.54
C GLN A 349 -17.60 -8.03 1.82
N ARG A 350 -16.69 -8.99 1.75
CA ARG A 350 -16.18 -9.71 2.95
C ARG A 350 -15.55 -8.74 3.96
N ASN A 351 -14.80 -7.76 3.48
CA ASN A 351 -14.07 -6.80 4.29
C ASN A 351 -14.87 -5.53 4.63
N LYS A 352 -16.16 -5.48 4.29
CA LYS A 352 -17.05 -4.32 4.50
C LYS A 352 -16.94 -3.73 5.91
N GLU A 353 -17.07 -4.55 6.95
CA GLU A 353 -17.05 -4.06 8.34
C GLU A 353 -15.72 -3.40 8.71
N PHE A 354 -14.60 -3.98 8.27
CA PHE A 354 -13.27 -3.43 8.47
C PHE A 354 -13.10 -2.07 7.78
N VAL A 355 -13.50 -1.96 6.51
CA VAL A 355 -13.45 -0.71 5.73
C VAL A 355 -14.22 0.40 6.45
N LEU A 356 -15.48 0.15 6.83
CA LEU A 356 -16.34 1.17 7.44
C LEU A 356 -15.78 1.63 8.80
N LEU A 357 -15.23 0.71 9.58
CA LEU A 357 -14.62 1.00 10.87
C LEU A 357 -13.38 1.89 10.72
N GLU A 358 -12.43 1.51 9.86
CA GLU A 358 -11.18 2.25 9.68
C GLU A 358 -11.40 3.60 8.98
N MET A 359 -12.30 3.66 7.99
CA MET A 359 -12.71 4.90 7.33
C MET A 359 -13.27 5.90 8.35
N GLY A 360 -14.23 5.46 9.17
CA GLY A 360 -14.84 6.32 10.20
C GLY A 360 -13.85 6.78 11.27
N LYS A 361 -12.90 5.92 11.67
CA LYS A 361 -11.82 6.29 12.61
C LYS A 361 -10.92 7.37 12.03
N GLU A 362 -10.44 7.20 10.80
CA GLU A 362 -9.52 8.17 10.18
C GLU A 362 -10.24 9.48 9.86
N GLU A 363 -11.49 9.45 9.39
CA GLU A 363 -12.28 10.65 9.14
C GLU A 363 -12.48 11.48 10.40
N LYS A 364 -12.94 10.85 11.50
CA LYS A 364 -13.13 11.52 12.79
C LYS A 364 -11.83 12.11 13.32
N LYS A 365 -10.73 11.36 13.18
CA LYS A 365 -9.41 11.81 13.63
C LYS A 365 -8.94 13.02 12.82
N PHE A 366 -9.00 12.94 11.50
CA PHE A 366 -8.47 13.98 10.63
C PHE A 366 -9.32 15.25 10.62
N ARG A 367 -10.66 15.16 10.73
CA ARG A 367 -11.50 16.36 10.79
C ARG A 367 -11.08 17.31 11.91
N ASN A 368 -10.84 16.75 13.10
CA ASN A 368 -10.38 17.53 14.26
C ASN A 368 -9.00 18.17 14.03
N THR A 369 -8.12 17.46 13.32
CA THR A 369 -6.80 17.97 12.92
C THR A 369 -6.92 19.07 11.88
N LEU A 370 -7.78 18.90 10.86
CA LEU A 370 -7.99 19.84 9.77
C LEU A 370 -8.54 21.17 10.27
N GLU A 371 -9.54 21.17 11.16
CA GLU A 371 -10.11 22.41 11.72
C GLU A 371 -9.09 23.21 12.53
N LYS A 372 -8.22 22.52 13.29
CA LYS A 372 -7.14 23.17 14.04
C LYS A 372 -6.05 23.68 13.10
N GLY A 373 -5.63 22.87 12.14
CA GLY A 373 -4.61 23.20 11.15
C GLY A 373 -5.00 24.40 10.29
N MET A 374 -6.24 24.44 9.79
CA MET A 374 -6.76 25.56 9.01
C MET A 374 -6.70 26.89 9.77
N LYS A 375 -7.14 26.92 11.03
CA LYS A 375 -7.08 28.15 11.85
C LYS A 375 -5.66 28.66 12.04
N ILE A 376 -4.70 27.74 12.27
CA ILE A 376 -3.29 28.09 12.48
C ILE A 376 -2.65 28.56 11.16
N LEU A 377 -2.99 27.88 10.06
CA LEU A 377 -2.53 28.26 8.74
C LEU A 377 -3.04 29.66 8.40
N GLU A 378 -4.34 29.91 8.54
CA GLU A 378 -4.95 31.23 8.35
C GLU A 378 -4.29 32.31 9.21
N SER A 379 -4.04 32.05 10.50
CA SER A 379 -3.35 33.03 11.36
C SER A 379 -1.92 33.33 10.89
N ARG A 380 -1.17 32.30 10.52
CA ARG A 380 0.21 32.46 10.02
C ARG A 380 0.24 33.17 8.67
N MET A 381 -0.80 33.02 7.86
CA MET A 381 -0.92 33.69 6.57
C MET A 381 -1.22 35.19 6.72
N MET A 382 -1.94 35.61 7.76
CA MET A 382 -2.21 37.02 8.01
C MET A 382 -0.96 37.80 8.43
N ASP A 383 0.00 37.12 9.05
CA ASP A 383 1.23 37.72 9.60
C ASP A 383 2.43 37.70 8.64
N ASN A 384 2.28 37.13 7.44
CA ASN A 384 3.41 36.78 6.58
C ASN A 384 3.52 37.66 5.32
N GLU A 385 4.34 38.71 5.38
CA GLU A 385 4.67 39.57 4.23
C GLU A 385 5.46 38.82 3.13
N THR A 386 6.10 37.69 3.45
CA THR A 386 7.07 37.01 2.58
C THR A 386 6.47 35.98 1.62
N LYS A 387 5.14 35.75 1.68
CA LYS A 387 4.41 34.76 0.88
C LYS A 387 4.98 33.32 0.93
N LYS A 388 5.67 32.96 2.02
CA LYS A 388 6.36 31.66 2.13
C LYS A 388 6.20 31.05 3.51
N ILE A 389 5.80 29.78 3.56
CA ILE A 389 5.79 28.96 4.78
C ILE A 389 7.16 28.30 4.90
N THR A 390 7.89 28.60 5.97
CA THR A 390 9.22 28.03 6.22
C THR A 390 9.15 26.55 6.58
N GLY A 391 10.25 25.82 6.39
CA GLY A 391 10.32 24.40 6.73
C GLY A 391 10.04 24.13 8.21
N SER A 392 10.46 25.03 9.10
CA SER A 392 10.21 24.93 10.54
C SER A 392 8.73 25.15 10.88
N GLU A 393 8.06 26.09 10.23
CA GLU A 393 6.62 26.31 10.41
C GLU A 393 5.79 25.12 9.91
N ALA A 394 6.14 24.61 8.73
CA ALA A 394 5.50 23.42 8.16
C ALA A 394 5.76 22.18 9.03
N PHE A 395 6.97 22.07 9.59
CA PHE A 395 7.30 20.98 10.51
C PHE A 395 6.58 21.09 11.85
N ASP A 396 6.36 22.29 12.37
CA ASP A 396 5.54 22.51 13.57
C ASP A 396 4.07 22.17 13.32
N LEU A 397 3.52 22.53 12.15
CA LEU A 397 2.18 22.10 11.72
C LEU A 397 2.05 20.57 11.75
N TYR A 398 3.07 19.87 11.23
CA TYR A 398 3.13 18.42 11.25
C TYR A 398 3.30 17.82 12.64
N GLN A 399 4.31 18.25 13.41
CA GLN A 399 4.67 17.65 14.70
C GLN A 399 3.66 18.00 15.81
N SER A 400 3.27 19.28 15.91
CA SER A 400 2.48 19.78 17.04
C SER A 400 0.98 19.61 16.81
N TYR A 401 0.54 19.66 15.56
CA TYR A 401 -0.89 19.66 15.22
C TYR A 401 -1.31 18.44 14.38
N GLY A 402 -0.35 17.62 13.92
CA GLY A 402 -0.62 16.44 13.10
C GLY A 402 -1.04 16.78 11.66
N PHE A 403 -0.80 18.03 11.24
CA PHE A 403 -1.24 18.56 9.96
C PHE A 403 -0.25 18.15 8.84
N PRO A 404 -0.67 17.34 7.86
CA PRO A 404 0.25 16.81 6.85
C PRO A 404 0.90 17.92 6.00
N ILE A 405 2.15 17.70 5.60
CA ILE A 405 2.90 18.64 4.75
C ILE A 405 2.25 18.81 3.38
N GLU A 406 1.74 17.72 2.81
CA GLU A 406 1.02 17.60 1.55
C GLU A 406 -0.30 18.41 1.56
N ILE A 407 -1.04 18.41 2.67
CA ILE A 407 -2.23 19.27 2.82
C ILE A 407 -1.83 20.74 3.01
N THR A 408 -0.71 20.98 3.71
CA THR A 408 -0.14 22.32 3.89
C THR A 408 0.28 22.93 2.54
N GLU A 409 0.95 22.14 1.70
CA GLU A 409 1.40 22.52 0.37
C GLU A 409 0.22 22.82 -0.56
N GLU A 410 -0.80 21.96 -0.59
CA GLU A 410 -2.01 22.20 -1.40
C GLU A 410 -2.71 23.51 -1.01
N LEU A 411 -2.91 23.74 0.29
CA LEU A 411 -3.57 24.96 0.77
C LEU A 411 -2.73 26.22 0.55
N ALA A 412 -1.42 26.11 0.70
CA ALA A 412 -0.50 27.21 0.42
C ALA A 412 -0.56 27.60 -1.06
N LYS A 413 -0.52 26.61 -1.97
CA LYS A 413 -0.56 26.82 -3.42
C LYS A 413 -1.82 27.56 -3.86
N GLU A 414 -2.99 27.19 -3.36
CA GLU A 414 -4.25 27.87 -3.68
C GLU A 414 -4.29 29.35 -3.27
N LYS A 415 -3.51 29.70 -2.25
CA LYS A 415 -3.40 31.06 -1.72
C LYS A 415 -2.21 31.82 -2.31
N GLY A 416 -1.52 31.22 -3.28
CA GLY A 416 -0.34 31.80 -3.92
C GLY A 416 0.87 31.87 -3.00
N LEU A 417 1.00 30.93 -2.07
CA LEU A 417 2.12 30.77 -1.14
C LEU A 417 2.96 29.55 -1.51
N GLU A 418 4.25 29.63 -1.23
CA GLU A 418 5.17 28.50 -1.37
C GLU A 418 5.46 27.88 0.00
N VAL A 419 5.67 26.56 0.03
CA VAL A 419 6.12 25.83 1.23
C VAL A 419 7.55 25.38 1.02
N ASP A 420 8.42 25.65 1.98
CA ASP A 420 9.80 25.17 1.99
C ASP A 420 9.87 23.68 2.39
N ILE A 421 9.62 22.81 1.40
CA ILE A 421 9.65 21.34 1.56
C ILE A 421 11.05 20.85 1.95
N GLU A 422 12.11 21.45 1.40
CA GLU A 422 13.48 21.07 1.73
C GLU A 422 13.78 21.35 3.21
N GLY A 423 13.41 22.54 3.69
CA GLY A 423 13.51 22.89 5.10
C GLY A 423 12.68 21.96 5.99
N PHE A 424 11.47 21.58 5.58
CA PHE A 424 10.64 20.60 6.29
C PHE A 424 11.34 19.25 6.42
N ILE A 425 11.95 18.75 5.34
CA ILE A 425 12.69 17.49 5.33
C ILE A 425 13.90 17.56 6.27
N VAL A 426 14.61 18.70 6.31
CA VAL A 426 15.73 18.92 7.23
C VAL A 426 15.26 18.84 8.69
N GLU A 427 14.17 19.50 9.04
CA GLU A 427 13.62 19.45 10.41
C GLU A 427 13.10 18.04 10.77
N MET A 428 12.45 17.34 9.82
CA MET A 428 12.06 15.95 9.97
C MET A 428 13.25 15.04 10.25
N LYS A 429 14.35 15.18 9.50
CA LYS A 429 15.58 14.40 9.71
C LYS A 429 16.17 14.67 11.08
N LYS A 430 16.29 15.94 11.50
CA LYS A 430 16.76 16.30 12.85
C LYS A 430 15.92 15.62 13.93
N HIS A 431 14.59 15.64 13.79
CA HIS A 431 13.68 14.98 14.73
C HIS A 431 13.82 13.44 14.73
N GLN A 432 14.00 12.83 13.56
CA GLN A 432 14.27 11.39 13.44
C GLN A 432 15.62 11.01 14.07
N GLU A 433 16.67 11.79 13.84
CA GLU A 433 18.01 11.58 14.40
C GLU A 433 17.99 11.74 15.92
N LEU A 434 17.32 12.76 16.47
CA LEU A 434 17.10 12.89 17.91
C LEU A 434 16.37 11.67 18.50
N SER A 435 15.38 11.14 17.77
CA SER A 435 14.66 9.93 18.16
C SER A 435 15.53 8.67 18.08
N ARG A 436 16.48 8.61 17.12
CA ARG A 436 17.42 7.49 16.91
C ARG A 436 18.63 7.53 17.85
N ALA A 437 19.16 8.70 18.18
CA ALA A 437 20.24 8.85 19.15
C ALA A 437 19.82 8.36 20.55
N GLY A 438 18.54 8.52 20.90
CA GLY A 438 17.95 7.87 22.08
C GLY A 438 17.71 6.36 21.95
N ALA A 439 17.85 5.79 20.76
CA ALA A 439 17.72 4.36 20.46
C ALA A 439 19.07 3.64 20.26
N GLU A 440 20.14 4.33 19.83
CA GLU A 440 21.50 3.78 19.69
C GLU A 440 22.20 3.54 21.03
N GLN A 441 21.73 4.15 22.13
CA GLN A 441 22.13 3.77 23.49
C GLN A 441 21.51 2.43 23.97
N LYS A 442 20.86 1.65 23.10
CA LYS A 442 20.24 0.37 23.44
C LYS A 442 21.04 -0.81 22.89
N PHE A 443 21.61 -1.63 23.78
CA PHE A 443 22.19 -2.93 23.48
C PHE A 443 21.13 -3.97 23.06
N LYS A 444 21.60 -5.09 22.48
CA LYS A 444 20.76 -6.26 22.10
C LYS A 444 19.84 -6.66 23.27
N GLY A 445 18.52 -6.63 23.05
CA GLY A 445 17.51 -6.87 24.09
C GLY A 445 16.87 -5.62 24.70
N GLY A 446 17.24 -4.41 24.25
CA GLY A 446 16.66 -3.15 24.73
C GLY A 446 17.29 -2.61 26.03
N LEU A 447 18.40 -3.20 26.46
CA LEU A 447 19.16 -2.82 27.65
C LEU A 447 20.00 -1.57 27.42
N ALA A 448 20.00 -0.64 28.38
CA ALA A 448 20.90 0.51 28.40
C ALA A 448 22.28 0.18 29.01
N ASP A 449 22.36 -0.87 29.84
CA ASP A 449 23.57 -1.36 30.49
C ASP A 449 23.46 -2.87 30.82
N THR A 450 24.54 -3.50 31.31
CA THR A 450 24.61 -4.92 31.69
C THR A 450 24.62 -5.14 33.21
N SER A 451 24.09 -4.20 34.00
CA SER A 451 24.03 -4.36 35.45
C SER A 451 23.08 -5.51 35.85
N GLU A 452 23.30 -6.09 37.02
CA GLU A 452 22.45 -7.17 37.55
C GLU A 452 20.97 -6.78 37.58
N ILE A 453 20.67 -5.53 37.92
CA ILE A 453 19.29 -5.02 37.96
C ILE A 453 18.68 -4.86 36.56
N SER A 454 19.44 -4.40 35.56
CA SER A 454 18.98 -4.33 34.17
C SER A 454 18.70 -5.74 33.61
N THR A 455 19.52 -6.72 33.97
CA THR A 455 19.33 -8.13 33.63
C THR A 455 18.06 -8.72 34.29
N LYS A 456 17.77 -8.37 35.55
CA LYS A 456 16.49 -8.70 36.21
C LYS A 456 15.31 -8.09 35.46
N TYR A 457 15.41 -6.81 35.09
CA TYR A 457 14.39 -6.13 34.31
C TYR A 457 14.16 -6.76 32.92
N HIS A 458 15.20 -7.31 32.31
CA HIS A 458 15.06 -8.02 31.04
C HIS A 458 14.24 -9.30 31.18
N THR A 459 14.51 -10.11 32.21
CA THR A 459 13.72 -11.29 32.52
C THR A 459 12.26 -10.93 32.86
N ALA A 460 12.06 -9.87 33.65
CA ALA A 460 10.74 -9.35 33.96
C ALA A 460 9.97 -8.88 32.70
N THR A 461 10.68 -8.43 31.66
CA THR A 461 10.07 -8.03 30.39
C THR A 461 9.41 -9.21 29.66
N HIS A 462 10.03 -10.40 29.69
CA HIS A 462 9.44 -11.62 29.11
C HIS A 462 8.21 -12.12 29.88
N LEU A 463 8.25 -12.04 31.22
CA LEU A 463 7.08 -12.34 32.06
C LEU A 463 5.94 -11.37 31.76
N LEU A 464 6.24 -10.07 31.65
CA LEU A 464 5.27 -9.04 31.31
C LEU A 464 4.64 -9.29 29.93
N HIS A 465 5.45 -9.64 28.93
CA HIS A 465 4.95 -9.87 27.57
C HIS A 465 3.99 -11.07 27.51
N ALA A 466 4.34 -12.18 28.16
CA ALA A 466 3.47 -13.35 28.25
C ALA A 466 2.16 -13.04 29.01
N ALA A 467 2.24 -12.31 30.14
CA ALA A 467 1.07 -11.90 30.90
C ALA A 467 0.14 -10.95 30.12
N LEU A 468 0.70 -10.01 29.35
CA LEU A 468 -0.11 -9.12 28.50
C LEU A 468 -0.84 -9.88 27.40
N ARG A 469 -0.20 -10.87 26.78
CA ARG A 469 -0.84 -11.71 25.74
C ARG A 469 -1.98 -12.56 26.30
N GLU A 470 -1.86 -13.02 27.54
CA GLU A 470 -2.91 -13.76 28.24
C GLU A 470 -4.10 -12.86 28.62
N VAL A 471 -3.83 -11.67 29.14
CA VAL A 471 -4.89 -10.77 29.63
C VAL A 471 -5.58 -10.04 28.49
N LEU A 472 -4.82 -9.55 27.51
CA LEU A 472 -5.35 -8.69 26.45
C LEU A 472 -5.59 -9.44 25.13
N GLY A 473 -4.88 -10.55 24.88
CA GLY A 473 -5.01 -11.37 23.67
C GLY A 473 -3.73 -11.49 22.85
N ILE A 474 -3.72 -12.46 21.92
CA ILE A 474 -2.55 -12.83 21.11
C ILE A 474 -2.08 -11.77 20.10
N HIS A 475 -2.88 -10.72 19.86
CA HIS A 475 -2.51 -9.57 19.02
C HIS A 475 -1.50 -8.63 19.67
N VAL A 476 -1.22 -8.81 20.97
CA VAL A 476 -0.18 -8.08 21.67
C VAL A 476 1.19 -8.57 21.20
N GLU A 477 1.91 -7.68 20.52
CA GLU A 477 3.25 -7.87 20.02
C GLU A 477 4.14 -6.75 20.55
N GLN A 478 5.39 -7.07 20.87
CA GLN A 478 6.37 -6.07 21.26
C GLN A 478 6.66 -5.10 20.10
N ARG A 479 6.49 -3.80 20.35
CA ARG A 479 6.81 -2.71 19.41
C ARG A 479 8.04 -1.89 19.84
N GLY A 480 8.50 -2.09 21.07
CA GLY A 480 9.73 -1.48 21.56
C GLY A 480 10.01 -1.87 23.01
N SER A 481 11.29 -1.89 23.39
CA SER A 481 11.70 -2.04 24.79
C SER A 481 12.83 -1.06 25.11
N ASN A 482 12.89 -0.63 26.37
CA ASN A 482 14.02 0.12 26.93
C ASN A 482 14.13 -0.20 28.42
N ILE A 483 15.24 -0.82 28.80
CA ILE A 483 15.53 -1.24 30.17
C ILE A 483 16.74 -0.44 30.66
N THR A 484 16.62 0.16 31.84
CA THR A 484 17.72 0.85 32.53
C THR A 484 17.81 0.33 33.96
N ALA A 485 18.87 0.70 34.69
CA ALA A 485 19.02 0.30 36.09
C ALA A 485 17.85 0.75 37.00
N GLU A 486 17.11 1.79 36.61
CA GLU A 486 16.02 2.36 37.39
C GLU A 486 14.63 1.82 37.02
N ARG A 487 14.43 1.34 35.77
CA ARG A 487 13.09 0.95 35.28
C ARG A 487 13.13 0.09 34.02
N LEU A 488 12.03 -0.61 33.77
CA LEU A 488 11.70 -1.18 32.46
C LEU A 488 10.62 -0.35 31.75
N ARG A 489 10.76 -0.22 30.43
CA ARG A 489 9.77 0.36 29.52
C ARG A 489 9.45 -0.66 28.43
N PHE A 490 8.19 -1.02 28.31
CA PHE A 490 7.70 -1.99 27.32
C PHE A 490 6.61 -1.37 26.47
N ASP A 491 6.82 -1.32 25.15
CA ASP A 491 5.87 -0.80 24.18
C ASP A 491 5.28 -1.98 23.40
N PHE A 492 3.95 -2.03 23.28
CA PHE A 492 3.23 -3.17 22.69
C PHE A 492 2.02 -2.75 21.85
N SER A 493 1.62 -3.60 20.89
CA SER A 493 0.43 -3.37 20.07
C SER A 493 -0.85 -3.58 20.87
N HIS A 494 -1.56 -2.49 21.12
CA HIS A 494 -2.88 -2.49 21.73
C HIS A 494 -3.56 -1.15 21.46
N SER A 495 -4.82 -1.13 21.06
CA SER A 495 -5.51 0.10 20.64
C SER A 495 -6.26 0.81 21.78
N VAL A 496 -6.65 0.07 22.82
CA VAL A 496 -7.52 0.56 23.91
C VAL A 496 -6.72 0.80 25.19
N LYS A 497 -7.14 1.73 26.06
CA LYS A 497 -6.46 1.93 27.34
C LYS A 497 -6.70 0.74 28.25
N MET A 498 -5.65 0.20 28.87
CA MET A 498 -5.81 -0.85 29.86
C MET A 498 -6.61 -0.32 31.04
N THR A 499 -7.63 -1.07 31.43
CA THR A 499 -8.40 -0.87 32.66
C THR A 499 -7.51 -1.10 33.88
N GLU A 500 -7.93 -0.60 35.04
CA GLU A 500 -7.19 -0.85 36.28
C GLU A 500 -7.19 -2.35 36.63
N GLU A 501 -8.27 -3.04 36.31
CA GLU A 501 -8.45 -4.48 36.48
C GLU A 501 -7.48 -5.29 35.59
N GLU A 502 -7.35 -4.92 34.31
CA GLU A 502 -6.39 -5.55 33.40
C GLU A 502 -4.95 -5.33 33.85
N LYS A 503 -4.60 -4.10 34.27
CA LYS A 503 -3.26 -3.80 34.80
C LYS A 503 -2.96 -4.63 36.04
N LYS A 504 -3.92 -4.72 36.97
CA LYS A 504 -3.77 -5.53 38.18
C LYS A 504 -3.60 -7.00 37.84
N LYS A 505 -4.40 -7.54 36.91
CA LYS A 505 -4.31 -8.95 36.49
C LYS A 505 -2.95 -9.27 35.87
N VAL A 506 -2.41 -8.37 35.02
CA VAL A 506 -1.07 -8.52 34.45
C VAL A 506 -0.01 -8.50 35.56
N GLU A 507 -0.08 -7.55 36.49
CA GLU A 507 0.84 -7.47 37.63
C GLU A 507 0.77 -8.71 38.53
N ASP A 508 -0.43 -9.22 38.83
CA ASP A 508 -0.65 -10.43 39.62
C ASP A 508 -0.03 -11.66 38.94
N LEU A 509 -0.18 -11.81 37.61
CA LEU A 509 0.39 -12.93 36.86
C LEU A 509 1.91 -12.91 36.83
N VAL A 510 2.52 -11.74 36.62
CA VAL A 510 3.99 -11.60 36.65
C VAL A 510 4.52 -11.94 38.04
N ASN A 511 3.89 -11.43 39.09
CA ASN A 511 4.29 -11.74 40.47
C ASN A 511 4.05 -13.21 40.84
N ALA A 512 2.98 -13.85 40.35
CA ALA A 512 2.78 -15.28 40.53
C ALA A 512 3.89 -16.10 39.88
N ALA A 513 4.34 -15.70 38.68
CA ALA A 513 5.47 -16.35 38.01
C ALA A 513 6.79 -16.15 38.76
N ILE A 514 6.98 -14.99 39.41
CA ILE A 514 8.13 -14.73 40.28
C ILE A 514 8.09 -15.63 41.52
N ILE A 515 6.95 -15.68 42.22
CA ILE A 515 6.75 -16.51 43.43
C ILE A 515 6.94 -18.00 43.13
N LYS A 516 6.50 -18.45 41.95
CA LYS A 516 6.64 -19.85 41.52
C LYS A 516 8.08 -20.24 41.18
N ASP A 517 8.96 -19.27 40.97
CA ASP A 517 10.39 -19.50 40.80
C ASP A 517 10.74 -20.41 39.59
N TYR A 518 10.13 -20.10 38.44
CA TYR A 518 10.35 -20.83 37.19
C TYR A 518 11.81 -20.82 36.77
N LYS A 519 12.29 -21.99 36.32
CA LYS A 519 13.63 -22.16 35.73
C LYS A 519 13.73 -21.46 34.38
N ILE A 520 14.87 -20.84 34.10
CA ILE A 520 15.18 -20.22 32.81
C ILE A 520 16.16 -21.12 32.06
N SER A 521 15.92 -21.31 30.77
CA SER A 521 16.79 -22.09 29.87
C SER A 521 16.84 -21.46 28.49
N PHE A 522 17.84 -21.80 27.68
CA PHE A 522 17.87 -21.41 26.28
C PHE A 522 18.34 -22.55 25.37
N ALA A 523 17.94 -22.48 24.10
CA ALA A 523 18.42 -23.37 23.05
C ALA A 523 18.68 -22.58 21.76
N GLU A 524 19.71 -22.97 21.02
CA GLU A 524 19.97 -22.44 19.68
C GLU A 524 19.31 -23.32 18.62
N MET A 525 18.45 -22.72 17.80
CA MET A 525 17.68 -23.43 16.77
C MET A 525 17.44 -22.53 15.56
N THR A 526 16.94 -23.09 14.47
CA THR A 526 16.56 -22.32 13.28
C THR A 526 15.25 -21.55 13.51
N VAL A 527 15.00 -20.50 12.72
CA VAL A 527 13.74 -19.74 12.79
C VAL A 527 12.50 -20.63 12.56
N PRO A 528 12.48 -21.57 11.58
CA PRO A 528 11.36 -22.51 11.43
C PRO A 528 11.13 -23.40 12.65
N GLU A 529 12.20 -23.92 13.28
CA GLU A 529 12.10 -24.72 14.50
C GLU A 529 11.55 -23.90 15.68
N ALA A 530 11.99 -22.65 15.82
CA ALA A 530 11.48 -21.73 16.83
C ALA A 530 9.98 -21.45 16.65
N LYS A 531 9.53 -21.21 15.41
CA LYS A 531 8.10 -21.04 15.09
C LYS A 531 7.28 -22.29 15.41
N ALA A 532 7.75 -23.46 14.99
CA ALA A 532 7.08 -24.73 15.27
C ALA A 532 7.01 -25.04 16.77
N GLY A 533 8.04 -24.63 17.53
CA GLY A 533 8.11 -24.75 18.99
C GLY A 533 7.30 -23.73 19.78
N GLY A 534 6.55 -22.84 19.11
CA GLY A 534 5.68 -21.83 19.73
C GLY A 534 6.41 -20.61 20.29
N ALA A 535 7.64 -20.32 19.83
CA ALA A 535 8.36 -19.14 20.29
C ALA A 535 7.77 -17.84 19.73
N VAL A 536 7.71 -16.81 20.55
CA VAL A 536 7.27 -15.46 20.15
C VAL A 536 8.50 -14.59 19.83
N GLY A 537 8.44 -13.81 18.75
CA GLY A 537 9.55 -12.92 18.36
C GLY A 537 9.32 -12.23 17.01
N LEU A 538 10.14 -11.22 16.70
CA LEU A 538 10.19 -10.59 15.38
C LEU A 538 10.98 -11.50 14.44
N PHE A 539 10.32 -12.12 13.47
CA PHE A 539 10.93 -13.08 12.53
C PHE A 539 11.47 -12.40 11.26
N GLU A 540 12.12 -11.25 11.40
CA GLU A 540 12.72 -10.51 10.27
C GLU A 540 14.06 -11.15 9.84
N GLU A 541 14.48 -10.92 8.58
CA GLU A 541 15.69 -11.44 7.91
C GLU A 541 17.04 -11.08 8.58
N LYS A 542 17.03 -10.45 9.75
CA LYS A 542 18.24 -9.99 10.48
C LYS A 542 18.92 -11.04 11.34
N TYR A 543 18.33 -12.22 11.51
CA TYR A 543 18.94 -13.29 12.28
C TYR A 543 19.71 -14.22 11.34
N GLY A 544 20.98 -14.52 11.67
CA GLY A 544 21.73 -15.56 10.96
C GLY A 544 21.01 -16.92 11.01
N ASN A 545 21.57 -17.94 10.34
CA ASN A 545 20.95 -19.27 10.18
C ASN A 545 20.44 -19.95 11.49
N LYS A 546 20.83 -19.46 12.68
CA LYS A 546 20.33 -19.91 14.00
C LYS A 546 20.01 -18.72 14.93
N VAL A 547 18.96 -18.86 15.74
CA VAL A 547 18.49 -17.93 16.78
C VAL A 547 18.57 -18.58 18.17
N LYS A 548 18.74 -17.77 19.22
CA LYS A 548 18.58 -18.20 20.61
C LYS A 548 17.13 -18.03 21.05
N VAL A 549 16.53 -19.12 21.54
CA VAL A 549 15.18 -19.12 22.12
C VAL A 549 15.31 -19.35 23.62
N TYR A 550 14.87 -18.37 24.41
CA TYR A 550 14.82 -18.46 25.86
C TYR A 550 13.44 -18.96 26.30
N THR A 551 13.41 -19.90 27.25
CA THR A 551 12.20 -20.48 27.82
C THR A 551 12.21 -20.31 29.34
N ILE A 552 11.11 -19.79 29.89
CA ILE A 552 10.88 -19.64 31.33
C ILE A 552 9.85 -20.70 31.75
N GLY A 553 10.30 -21.70 32.50
CA GLY A 553 9.60 -22.91 32.90
C GLY A 553 10.08 -24.15 32.13
N GLU A 554 9.24 -25.17 32.03
CA GLU A 554 9.60 -26.47 31.44
C GLU A 554 9.85 -26.37 29.92
N PRO A 555 11.07 -26.65 29.42
CA PRO A 555 11.42 -26.41 28.02
C PRO A 555 10.64 -27.24 27.00
N SER A 556 10.17 -28.41 27.45
CA SER A 556 9.46 -29.41 26.62
C SER A 556 7.96 -29.14 26.46
N LEU A 557 7.41 -28.13 27.14
CA LEU A 557 5.98 -27.85 27.18
C LEU A 557 5.62 -26.49 26.53
N HIS A 558 4.34 -26.32 26.19
CA HIS A 558 3.87 -25.10 25.52
C HIS A 558 3.73 -23.93 26.50
N PRO A 559 4.11 -22.70 26.10
CA PRO A 559 4.02 -21.54 26.96
C PRO A 559 2.54 -21.18 27.23
N HIS A 560 2.20 -21.02 28.50
CA HIS A 560 0.90 -20.57 28.95
C HIS A 560 1.07 -19.74 30.22
N ALA A 561 0.64 -18.48 30.22
CA ALA A 561 0.78 -17.59 31.37
C ALA A 561 -0.31 -17.87 32.43
N ASP A 562 -0.39 -19.11 32.90
CA ASP A 562 -1.20 -19.55 34.05
C ASP A 562 -0.27 -19.83 35.24
N PRO A 563 -0.61 -19.40 36.47
CA PRO A 563 0.18 -19.69 37.67
C PRO A 563 0.47 -21.19 37.90
N ASN A 564 -0.35 -22.09 37.39
CA ASN A 564 -0.20 -23.54 37.49
C ASN A 564 0.51 -24.15 36.27
N SER A 565 0.67 -23.43 35.16
CA SER A 565 1.34 -23.93 33.96
C SER A 565 2.79 -24.34 34.25
N PRO A 566 3.32 -25.42 33.70
CA PRO A 566 4.74 -25.75 33.84
C PRO A 566 5.67 -24.82 33.02
N THR A 567 5.15 -24.11 32.01
CA THR A 567 5.92 -23.16 31.16
C THR A 567 5.19 -21.84 31.00
N PHE A 568 5.88 -20.73 31.21
CA PHE A 568 5.27 -19.40 31.26
C PHE A 568 5.54 -18.55 30.00
N SER A 569 6.80 -18.50 29.54
CA SER A 569 7.19 -17.73 28.34
C SER A 569 8.22 -18.49 27.50
N LYS A 570 8.19 -18.25 26.18
CA LYS A 570 9.15 -18.80 25.21
C LYS A 570 9.36 -17.80 24.08
N GLU A 571 10.53 -17.17 24.03
CA GLU A 571 10.78 -16.00 23.18
C GLU A 571 12.16 -16.05 22.53
N ILE A 572 12.26 -15.56 21.28
CA ILE A 572 13.56 -15.32 20.64
C ILE A 572 14.19 -14.10 21.31
N CYS A 573 15.36 -14.29 21.92
CA CYS A 573 16.07 -13.22 22.61
C CYS A 573 17.59 -13.38 22.51
N GLY A 574 18.30 -12.25 22.45
CA GLY A 574 19.77 -12.22 22.38
C GLY A 574 20.44 -11.34 23.43
N GLY A 575 19.67 -10.84 24.40
CA GLY A 575 20.20 -10.09 25.56
C GLY A 575 20.39 -11.01 26.78
N PRO A 576 21.17 -10.59 27.80
CA PRO A 576 21.42 -11.37 29.01
C PRO A 576 20.16 -11.53 29.86
N HIS A 577 19.90 -12.73 30.35
CA HIS A 577 18.93 -12.99 31.43
C HIS A 577 19.71 -13.16 32.73
N VAL A 578 19.03 -13.35 33.88
CA VAL A 578 19.65 -13.34 35.22
C VAL A 578 20.70 -14.43 35.36
N GLU A 579 21.91 -14.20 34.81
CA GLU A 579 22.96 -15.20 34.62
C GLU A 579 23.83 -15.41 35.87
N CYS A 580 24.20 -16.68 36.12
CA CYS A 580 25.37 -17.05 36.89
C CYS A 580 26.62 -16.66 36.08
N THR A 581 27.43 -15.75 36.59
CA THR A 581 28.76 -15.49 36.05
C THR A 581 29.61 -16.76 36.07
N SER A 582 29.83 -17.40 34.92
CA SER A 582 30.98 -18.27 34.73
C SER A 582 31.76 -17.81 33.50
N ILE A 583 32.65 -16.83 33.71
CA ILE A 583 33.77 -16.60 32.82
C ILE A 583 35.01 -17.25 33.47
N LEU A 584 35.51 -18.28 32.77
CA LEU A 584 36.88 -18.82 32.74
C LEU A 584 37.37 -19.82 33.82
N GLY A 585 37.55 -21.06 33.38
CA GLY A 585 38.49 -22.04 33.93
C GLY A 585 38.63 -23.25 33.00
N LYS A 586 39.75 -23.37 32.29
CA LYS A 586 40.06 -24.47 31.37
C LYS A 586 40.36 -25.78 32.11
N ASN A 587 40.10 -26.87 31.39
CA ASN A 587 40.68 -28.21 31.44
C ASN A 587 39.96 -29.27 32.29
N GLU A 588 39.98 -30.46 31.67
CA GLU A 588 39.77 -31.81 32.19
C GLU A 588 38.36 -32.41 32.07
N LYS A 589 38.38 -33.59 31.46
CA LYS A 589 37.29 -34.53 31.26
C LYS A 589 36.77 -34.93 32.63
N GLU A 590 35.48 -34.79 32.87
CA GLU A 590 34.65 -35.78 33.60
C GLU A 590 33.19 -35.29 33.71
N GLU A 591 32.30 -36.23 33.43
CA GLU A 591 30.91 -36.38 33.90
C GLU A 591 29.87 -35.26 33.73
N CYS A 592 28.81 -35.64 33.02
CA CYS A 592 27.53 -34.93 32.96
C CYS A 592 26.92 -34.81 34.37
N PHE A 593 26.76 -33.58 34.85
CA PHE A 593 25.76 -33.21 35.84
C PHE A 593 24.85 -32.14 35.19
N GLU A 594 23.55 -32.43 35.00
CA GLU A 594 22.56 -31.38 34.69
C GLU A 594 22.25 -30.51 35.94
N PRO A 595 21.51 -29.39 35.84
CA PRO A 595 22.00 -28.09 35.40
C PRO A 595 21.73 -27.01 36.49
N LEU A 596 22.62 -26.03 36.65
CA LEU A 596 22.29 -24.84 37.45
C LEU A 596 21.30 -23.99 36.65
N ALA A 597 20.02 -24.10 36.98
CA ALA A 597 18.95 -23.26 36.42
C ALA A 597 18.82 -21.98 37.25
N GLU A 598 18.74 -20.83 36.58
CA GLU A 598 18.38 -19.56 37.19
C GLU A 598 16.87 -19.47 37.33
N HIS A 599 16.39 -18.81 38.38
CA HIS A 599 14.97 -18.82 38.74
C HIS A 599 14.36 -17.42 38.85
N THR A 600 13.08 -17.30 38.50
CA THR A 600 12.36 -16.01 38.49
C THR A 600 12.18 -15.37 39.87
N GLY A 601 12.37 -16.08 40.98
CA GLY A 601 12.26 -15.58 42.35
C GLY A 601 13.33 -14.55 42.73
N LEU A 602 14.40 -14.44 41.95
CA LEU A 602 15.47 -13.44 42.13
C LEU A 602 15.05 -12.02 41.69
N LEU A 603 13.86 -11.88 41.09
CA LEU A 603 13.34 -10.61 40.55
C LEU A 603 12.75 -9.68 41.62
N GLY A 604 12.42 -10.17 42.82
CA GLY A 604 11.76 -9.35 43.86
C GLY A 604 10.26 -9.19 43.60
N HIS A 605 9.73 -7.98 43.70
CA HIS A 605 8.32 -7.69 43.44
C HIS A 605 8.14 -6.79 42.21
N PHE A 606 7.33 -7.23 41.24
CA PHE A 606 7.07 -6.46 40.02
C PHE A 606 5.91 -5.49 40.20
N LYS A 607 6.08 -4.23 39.77
CA LYS A 607 5.05 -3.21 39.86
C LYS A 607 4.95 -2.34 38.61
N ILE A 608 3.74 -2.20 38.06
CA ILE A 608 3.43 -1.25 36.98
C ILE A 608 3.27 0.15 37.58
N ILE A 609 4.13 1.08 37.15
CA ILE A 609 4.11 2.48 37.58
C ILE A 609 3.18 3.30 36.70
N LYS A 610 3.20 3.06 35.38
CA LYS A 610 2.43 3.85 34.42
C LYS A 610 2.09 3.04 33.17
N GLU A 611 0.89 3.25 32.66
CA GLU A 611 0.48 2.86 31.31
C GLU A 611 0.08 4.14 30.55
N GLU A 612 0.58 4.31 29.33
CA GLU A 612 0.24 5.45 28.46
C GLU A 612 0.24 5.09 26.97
N ALA A 613 -0.56 5.79 26.17
CA ALA A 613 -0.52 5.68 24.72
C ALA A 613 0.76 6.36 24.17
N VAL A 614 1.45 5.71 23.24
CA VAL A 614 2.64 6.27 22.56
C VAL A 614 2.26 6.82 21.19
N SER A 615 1.49 6.04 20.44
CA SER A 615 0.98 6.37 19.11
C SER A 615 -0.26 5.52 18.82
N SER A 616 -0.90 5.72 17.67
CA SER A 616 -2.09 4.95 17.29
C SER A 616 -1.81 3.45 17.30
N GLY A 617 -2.54 2.69 18.11
CA GLY A 617 -2.39 1.23 18.21
C GLY A 617 -1.18 0.75 19.03
N ILE A 618 -0.41 1.65 19.66
CA ILE A 618 0.76 1.30 20.48
C ILE A 618 0.64 1.91 21.88
N ARG A 619 0.79 1.05 22.89
CA ARG A 619 0.77 1.44 24.31
C ARG A 619 2.10 1.13 24.97
N ARG A 620 2.36 1.80 26.09
CA ARG A 620 3.61 1.70 26.84
C ARG A 620 3.33 1.48 28.30
N ILE A 621 3.97 0.46 28.86
CA ILE A 621 4.09 0.23 30.29
C ILE A 621 5.47 0.68 30.76
N LYS A 622 5.51 1.38 31.89
CA LYS A 622 6.70 1.60 32.70
C LYS A 622 6.52 0.86 34.02
N ALA A 623 7.48 0.01 34.37
CA ALA A 623 7.42 -0.80 35.58
C ALA A 623 8.78 -0.87 36.29
N VAL A 624 8.75 -1.26 37.55
CA VAL A 624 9.92 -1.39 38.44
C VAL A 624 9.89 -2.73 39.17
N LEU A 625 11.05 -3.15 39.65
CA LEU A 625 11.23 -4.29 40.56
C LEU A 625 11.55 -3.71 41.95
N GLN A 626 10.87 -4.20 42.99
CA GLN A 626 10.98 -3.73 44.38
C GLN A 626 11.49 -4.81 45.32
#